data_AF-A0A101PKU6-F1
#
_entry.id   AF-A0A101PKU6-F1
#
_cell.length_a   1.000
_cell.length_b   1.000
_cell.length_c   1.000
_cell.angle_alpha   90.00
_cell.angle_beta   90.00
_cell.angle_gamma   90.00
#
_symmetry.space_group_name_H-M   'P 1'
#
loop_
_entity.id
_entity.type
_entity.pdbx_description
1 polymer ?
#
loop_
_entity_poly.entity_id
_entity_poly.type
_entity_poly.pdbx_seq_one_letter_code
_entity_poly.pdbx_strand_id
1 'polypeptide(L)' 'MASASLLTALVLGASVGLPATATAAAASSGHVGWYLNSNDCYKAMSKEMFVHPDRQYSCTPGSWGWSLDWTGF' A
#
# COMPACT_ATOMS: atom_id res chain seq x y z
N MET A 1 -34.90 -19.55 -33.12
CA MET A 1 -35.90 -19.49 -32.05
C MET A 1 -35.24 -19.97 -30.76
N ALA A 2 -34.81 -19.04 -29.92
CA ALA A 2 -34.62 -19.12 -28.47
C ALA A 2 -34.51 -17.65 -28.02
N SER A 3 -35.26 -17.27 -26.99
CA SER A 3 -35.66 -15.90 -26.66
C SER A 3 -35.18 -15.53 -25.25
N ALA A 4 -34.86 -14.24 -25.06
CA ALA A 4 -34.77 -13.44 -23.82
C ALA A 4 -33.69 -13.83 -22.78
N SER A 5 -33.15 -12.96 -21.91
CA SER A 5 -32.90 -11.51 -21.80
C SER A 5 -32.53 -11.27 -20.31
N LEU A 6 -31.75 -10.21 -20.02
CA LEU A 6 -31.55 -9.56 -18.70
C LEU A 6 -30.40 -10.05 -17.79
N LEU A 7 -29.15 -9.77 -18.15
CA LEU A 7 -28.04 -9.56 -17.18
C LEU A 7 -27.17 -8.34 -17.54
N THR A 8 -27.76 -7.32 -18.17
CA THR A 8 -27.17 -5.98 -18.32
C THR A 8 -27.76 -5.05 -17.26
N ALA A 9 -27.07 -4.88 -16.12
CA ALA A 9 -27.14 -3.66 -15.29
C ALA A 9 -26.32 -3.81 -13.99
N LEU A 10 -25.01 -3.58 -14.06
CA LEU A 10 -24.28 -2.92 -12.96
C LEU A 10 -23.01 -2.24 -13.49
N VAL A 11 -23.20 -1.29 -14.40
CA VAL A 11 -22.18 -0.30 -14.76
C VAL A 11 -22.72 1.07 -14.32
N LEU A 12 -22.65 1.32 -13.01
CA LEU A 12 -22.60 2.65 -12.40
C LEU A 12 -21.27 2.64 -11.63
N GLY A 13 -20.30 3.47 -11.95
CA GLY A 13 -20.40 4.91 -11.81
C GLY A 13 -19.58 5.32 -10.59
N ALA A 14 -18.25 5.21 -10.69
CA ALA A 14 -17.31 5.72 -9.71
C ALA A 14 -16.34 6.67 -10.41
N SER A 15 -16.72 7.95 -10.37
CA SER A 15 -15.82 9.09 -10.21
C SER A 15 -14.72 9.31 -11.26
N VAL A 16 -15.11 10.03 -12.32
CA VAL A 16 -14.26 11.04 -12.96
C VAL A 16 -13.87 12.10 -11.92
N GLY A 17 -12.58 12.41 -11.85
CA GLY A 17 -12.04 13.52 -11.08
C GLY A 17 -11.13 13.03 -9.98
N LEU A 18 -9.83 12.97 -10.28
CA LEU A 18 -8.73 13.44 -9.44
C LEU A 18 -7.44 13.34 -10.27
N PRO A 19 -6.53 14.33 -10.15
CA PRO A 19 -5.52 14.62 -11.15
C PRO A 19 -4.53 13.47 -11.30
N ALA A 20 -4.47 12.90 -12.49
CA ALA A 20 -3.28 12.23 -12.98
C ALA A 20 -2.19 13.26 -13.30
N THR A 21 -1.79 14.09 -12.33
CA THR A 21 -0.42 14.58 -12.29
C THR A 21 0.41 13.42 -11.78
N ALA A 22 0.78 12.55 -12.72
CA ALA A 22 1.90 11.63 -12.56
C ALA A 22 3.18 12.46 -12.47
N THR A 23 3.35 13.16 -11.34
CA THR A 23 4.68 13.35 -10.82
C THR A 23 5.06 11.97 -10.31
N ALA A 24 5.73 11.19 -11.15
CA ALA A 24 6.60 10.15 -10.69
C ALA A 24 7.69 10.84 -9.86
N ALA A 25 7.31 11.19 -8.63
CA ALA A 25 8.21 11.14 -7.53
C ALA A 25 8.81 9.74 -7.56
N ALA A 26 10.13 9.65 -7.68
CA ALA A 26 10.81 8.45 -7.23
C ALA A 26 10.34 8.25 -5.79
N ALA A 27 9.41 7.31 -5.57
CA ALA A 27 9.13 6.86 -4.23
C ALA A 27 10.46 6.31 -3.75
N SER A 28 11.10 7.03 -2.84
CA SER A 28 12.24 6.52 -2.14
C SER A 28 11.73 5.27 -1.41
N SER A 29 12.35 4.14 -1.72
CA SER A 29 12.12 2.89 -1.03
C SER A 29 13.35 2.62 -0.20
N GLY A 30 13.18 2.46 1.10
CA GLY A 30 14.28 2.16 2.02
C GLY A 30 13.94 1.07 3.01
N HIS A 31 14.97 0.57 3.68
CA HIS A 31 14.86 -0.44 4.74
C HIS A 31 15.31 0.18 6.06
N VAL A 32 14.44 0.18 7.08
CA VAL A 32 14.73 0.81 8.39
C VAL A 32 15.38 -0.14 9.38
N GLY A 33 15.31 -1.46 9.15
CA GLY A 33 16.01 -2.42 9.98
C GLY A 33 15.79 -3.86 9.56
N TRP A 34 16.70 -4.74 9.99
CA TRP A 34 16.65 -6.16 9.69
C TRP A 34 16.29 -6.96 10.95
N TYR A 35 15.47 -8.01 10.76
CA TYR A 35 15.23 -9.10 11.72
C TYR A 35 14.46 -8.72 13.00
N LEU A 36 13.28 -8.12 12.84
CA LEU A 36 12.32 -7.96 13.94
C LEU A 36 11.44 -9.22 14.05
N ASN A 37 10.98 -9.55 15.26
CA ASN A 37 9.80 -10.41 15.38
C ASN A 37 8.56 -9.62 14.90
N SER A 38 7.43 -10.29 14.67
CA SER A 38 6.24 -9.63 14.12
C SER A 38 5.76 -8.45 14.97
N ASN A 39 5.73 -8.62 16.30
CA ASN A 39 5.26 -7.58 17.23
C ASN A 39 6.17 -6.34 17.21
N ASP A 40 7.48 -6.55 17.20
CA ASP A 40 8.46 -5.47 17.19
C ASP A 40 8.48 -4.75 15.83
N CYS A 41 8.17 -5.46 14.73
CA CYS A 41 7.98 -4.83 13.42
C CYS A 41 6.80 -3.85 13.42
N TYR A 42 5.64 -4.25 13.96
CA TYR A 42 4.49 -3.36 14.04
C TYR A 42 4.69 -2.19 15.02
N LYS A 43 5.44 -2.39 16.11
CA LYS A 43 5.82 -1.29 17.01
C LYS A 43 6.78 -0.31 16.35
N ALA A 44 7.75 -0.80 15.60
CA ALA A 44 8.65 0.04 14.83
C ALA A 44 7.88 0.81 13.76
N MET A 45 6.95 0.15 13.05
CA MET A 45 6.05 0.79 12.09
C MET A 45 5.27 1.95 12.69
N SER A 46 4.61 1.75 13.84
CA SER A 46 3.78 2.81 14.44
C SER A 46 4.62 4.00 14.94
N LYS A 47 5.83 3.72 15.45
CA LYS A 47 6.79 4.77 15.84
C LYS A 47 7.29 5.55 14.62
N GLU A 48 7.69 4.86 13.56
CA GLU A 48 8.24 5.46 12.35
C GLU A 48 7.19 6.24 11.56
N MET A 49 5.95 5.74 11.50
CA MET A 49 4.82 6.44 10.86
C MET A 49 4.46 7.75 11.58
N PHE A 50 4.72 7.86 12.89
CA PHE A 50 4.56 9.12 13.62
C PHE A 50 5.66 10.14 13.26
N VAL A 51 6.89 9.67 13.01
CA VAL A 51 8.03 10.54 12.67
C VAL A 51 8.01 10.94 11.20
N HIS A 52 7.61 10.03 10.31
CA HIS A 52 7.55 10.20 8.86
C HIS A 52 6.15 9.81 8.34
N PRO A 53 5.13 10.65 8.54
CA PRO A 53 3.76 10.35 8.11
C PRO A 53 3.59 10.32 6.59
N ASP A 54 4.55 10.88 5.85
CA ASP A 54 4.64 10.85 4.40
C ASP A 54 5.18 9.52 3.85
N ARG A 55 5.75 8.68 4.72
CA ARG A 55 6.24 7.34 4.38
C ARG A 55 5.21 6.30 4.77
N GLN A 56 4.83 5.46 3.81
CA GLN A 56 4.03 4.28 4.07
C GLN A 56 4.94 3.14 4.46
N TYR A 57 4.82 2.69 5.70
CA TYR A 57 5.59 1.58 6.24
C TYR A 57 4.83 0.26 6.10
N SER A 58 5.55 -0.82 5.82
CA SER A 58 5.01 -2.18 5.69
C SER A 58 5.96 -3.18 6.34
N CYS A 59 5.39 -4.23 6.93
CA CYS A 59 6.16 -5.33 7.50
C CYS A 59 6.19 -6.49 6.50
N THR A 60 7.36 -6.80 5.94
CA THR A 60 7.53 -7.91 4.98
C THR A 60 8.13 -9.13 5.68
N PRO A 61 7.50 -10.31 5.58
CA PRO A 61 8.08 -11.54 6.12
C PRO A 61 9.26 -11.99 5.25
N GLY A 62 10.40 -12.24 5.89
CA GLY A 62 11.60 -12.79 5.28
C GLY A 62 11.93 -14.20 5.81
N SER A 63 12.94 -14.84 5.22
CA SER A 63 13.36 -16.19 5.62
C SER A 63 13.74 -16.31 7.09
N TRP A 64 14.16 -15.21 7.74
CA TRP A 64 14.68 -15.20 9.11
C TRP A 64 14.04 -14.14 10.04
N GLY A 65 12.85 -13.61 9.70
CA GLY A 65 12.16 -12.62 10.54
C GLY A 65 11.27 -11.68 9.74
N TRP A 66 11.04 -10.48 10.26
CA TRP A 66 10.29 -9.40 9.60
C TRP A 66 11.22 -8.23 9.28
N SER A 67 11.07 -7.64 8.08
CA SER A 67 11.67 -6.36 7.70
C SER A 67 10.63 -5.25 7.77
N LEU A 68 11.06 -4.06 8.16
CA LEU A 68 10.26 -2.84 8.05
C LEU A 68 10.70 -2.08 6.81
N ASP A 69 9.86 -2.14 5.79
CA ASP A 69 10.05 -1.52 4.49
C ASP A 69 9.19 -0.26 4.42
N TRP A 70 9.62 0.74 3.67
CA TRP A 70 8.79 1.92 3.44
C TRP A 70 8.79 2.37 1.99
N THR A 71 7.70 3.04 1.62
CA THR A 71 7.48 3.66 0.31
C THR A 71 6.97 5.08 0.54
N GLY A 72 7.67 6.09 0.01
CA GLY A 72 7.33 7.49 0.24
C GLY A 72 8.44 8.41 -0.24
N PHE A 73 8.49 9.65 0.24
CA PHE A 73 9.60 10.56 -0.04
C PHE A 73 10.72 10.47 1.02
#